data_AF-A0A8B6E6N4-F1
#
_entry.id   AF-A0A8B6E6N4-F1
#
_cell.length_a   1.000
_cell.length_b   1.000
_cell.length_c   1.000
_cell.angle_alpha   90.00
_cell.angle_beta   90.00
_cell.angle_gamma   90.00
#
_symmetry.space_group_name_H-M   'P 1'
#
loop_
_entity.id
_entity.type
_entity.pdbx_description
1 polymer ?
#
loop_
_entity_poly.entity_id
_entity_poly.type
_entity_poly.pdbx_seq_one_letter_code
_entity_poly.pdbx_strand_id
1 'polypeptide(L)'
;MKDNVTDHMKNKLPLTKEERSHIMSDLFGDDGIVTSNDTIDFNLKSENLCNKYPIITDYYTKRLKNRLFHHVNRPLKNSSNPDRLWTNNNCESMNHRFKIATDWKPQILPELLTKIFDITKLHFIDIRRSIYGQGNYELSELFQKFYTSPYIWGTKTPEEKDKLYKKVLAHKTLTDKMIFSSNGKLVIPNVKRLARKPGQRHRPKSAAARTMPRFAK
;
A
#
# COMPACT_ATOMS: atom_id res chain seq x y z
N MET A 1 11.76 21.33 -4.70
CA MET A 1 13.02 20.53 -4.81
C MET A 1 13.49 20.43 -6.26
N LYS A 2 12.59 20.11 -7.21
CA LYS A 2 12.88 20.06 -8.66
C LYS A 2 13.53 21.33 -9.22
N ASP A 3 13.02 22.51 -8.86
CA ASP A 3 13.54 23.79 -9.37
C ASP A 3 14.97 24.08 -8.88
N ASN A 4 15.23 23.84 -7.59
CA ASN A 4 16.58 23.99 -7.01
C ASN A 4 17.62 23.07 -7.66
N VAL A 5 17.22 21.87 -8.08
CA VAL A 5 18.11 20.93 -8.81
C VAL A 5 18.36 21.45 -10.22
N THR A 6 17.32 21.95 -10.88
CA THR A 6 17.40 22.53 -12.22
C THR A 6 18.35 23.73 -12.25
N ASP A 7 18.25 24.63 -11.28
CA ASP A 7 19.13 25.80 -11.19
C ASP A 7 20.57 25.42 -10.86
N HIS A 8 20.78 24.40 -10.02
CA HIS A 8 22.13 23.91 -9.74
C HIS A 8 22.78 23.28 -10.98
N MET A 9 22.02 22.49 -11.75
CA MET A 9 22.50 21.93 -13.02
C MET A 9 22.77 23.00 -14.08
N LYS A 10 22.03 24.11 -14.08
CA LYS A 10 22.26 25.24 -14.98
C LYS A 10 23.52 26.03 -14.66
N ASN A 11 23.77 26.28 -13.38
CA ASN A 11 24.78 27.26 -12.95
C ASN A 11 26.13 26.63 -12.58
N LYS A 12 26.18 25.35 -12.21
CA LYS A 12 27.38 24.74 -11.63
C LYS A 12 27.92 23.52 -12.36
N LEU A 13 27.20 23.00 -13.34
CA LEU A 13 27.60 21.81 -14.09
C LEU A 13 27.69 22.14 -15.58
N PRO A 14 28.76 21.74 -16.28
CA PRO A 14 28.90 21.92 -17.71
C PRO A 14 28.06 20.87 -18.46
N LEU A 15 26.73 20.96 -18.36
CA LEU A 15 25.79 20.03 -18.99
C LEU A 15 25.02 20.72 -20.12
N THR A 16 24.79 19.98 -21.21
CA THR A 16 23.93 20.43 -22.30
C THR A 16 22.46 20.52 -21.85
N LYS A 17 21.62 21.20 -22.63
CA LYS A 17 20.18 21.28 -22.34
C LYS A 17 19.50 19.90 -22.39
N GLU A 18 19.93 19.05 -23.30
CA GLU A 18 19.39 17.70 -23.51
C GLU A 18 19.76 16.77 -22.36
N GLU A 19 21.03 16.73 -21.96
CA GLU A 19 21.48 15.93 -20.81
C GLU A 19 20.77 16.33 -19.52
N ARG A 20 20.57 17.64 -19.30
CA ARG A 20 19.80 18.12 -18.15
C ARG A 20 18.36 17.64 -18.17
N SER A 21 17.72 17.64 -19.34
CA SER A 21 16.35 17.12 -19.50
C SER A 21 16.29 15.63 -19.18
N HIS A 22 17.25 14.84 -19.66
CA HIS A 22 17.32 13.41 -19.37
C HIS A 22 17.57 13.11 -17.90
N ILE A 23 18.51 13.81 -17.25
CA ILE A 23 18.77 13.62 -15.82
C ILE A 23 17.54 14.03 -14.99
N MET A 24 16.85 15.10 -15.37
CA MET A 24 15.62 15.52 -14.70
C MET A 24 14.48 14.52 -14.89
N SER A 25 14.39 13.85 -16.04
CA SER A 25 13.47 12.75 -16.28
C SER A 25 13.84 11.52 -15.43
N ASP A 26 15.12 11.15 -15.39
CA ASP A 26 15.59 9.99 -14.60
C ASP A 26 15.44 10.24 -13.08
N LEU A 27 15.43 11.50 -12.61
CA LEU A 27 15.17 11.86 -11.22
C LEU A 27 13.69 12.01 -10.88
N PHE A 28 12.95 12.79 -11.69
CA PHE A 28 11.61 13.30 -11.37
C PHE A 28 10.54 12.96 -12.42
N GLY A 29 10.87 12.20 -13.45
CA GLY A 29 9.91 11.69 -14.43
C GLY A 29 9.05 10.55 -13.88
N ASP A 30 8.16 10.03 -14.71
CA ASP A 30 7.16 9.03 -14.33
C ASP A 30 7.77 7.69 -13.90
N ASP A 31 8.98 7.38 -14.35
CA ASP A 31 9.79 6.23 -13.91
C ASP A 31 11.06 6.67 -13.14
N GLY A 32 11.11 7.93 -12.72
CA GLY A 32 12.28 8.51 -12.07
C GLY A 32 12.51 7.99 -10.65
N ILE A 33 13.68 8.27 -10.08
CA ILE A 33 14.07 7.85 -8.72
C ILE A 33 13.01 8.22 -7.66
N VAL A 34 12.33 9.37 -7.81
CA VAL A 34 11.29 9.82 -6.88
C VAL A 34 10.05 8.91 -6.86
N THR A 35 9.81 8.17 -7.95
CA THR A 35 8.67 7.25 -8.07
C THR A 35 8.97 5.84 -7.55
N SER A 36 10.17 5.61 -7.01
CA SER A 36 10.60 4.29 -6.53
C SER A 36 9.66 3.74 -5.46
N ASN A 37 9.22 2.50 -5.66
CA ASN A 37 8.20 1.88 -4.79
C ASN A 37 8.77 1.33 -3.48
N ASP A 38 10.08 1.10 -3.41
CA ASP A 38 10.74 0.60 -2.21
C ASP A 38 12.19 1.13 -2.10
N THR A 39 12.86 0.81 -1.00
CA THR A 39 14.24 1.27 -0.79
C THR A 39 15.25 0.57 -1.71
N ILE A 40 14.94 -0.65 -2.18
CA ILE A 40 15.84 -1.42 -3.03
C ILE A 40 15.84 -0.83 -4.44
N ASP A 41 14.65 -0.61 -4.98
CA ASP A 41 14.39 0.08 -6.25
C ASP A 41 14.99 1.49 -6.25
N PHE A 42 14.82 2.23 -5.15
CA PHE A 42 15.46 3.54 -4.99
C PHE A 42 16.98 3.47 -5.06
N ASN A 43 17.61 2.49 -4.40
CA ASN A 43 19.06 2.33 -4.41
C ASN A 43 19.56 1.90 -5.79
N LEU A 44 18.84 0.98 -6.45
CA LEU A 44 19.20 0.48 -7.77
C LEU A 44 19.09 1.57 -8.84
N LYS A 45 17.98 2.34 -8.85
CA LYS A 45 17.82 3.50 -9.73
C LYS A 45 18.85 4.60 -9.42
N SER A 46 19.20 4.79 -8.15
CA SER A 46 20.26 5.72 -7.74
C SER A 46 21.63 5.32 -8.27
N GLU A 47 22.00 4.04 -8.20
CA GLU A 47 23.26 3.53 -8.75
C GLU A 47 23.29 3.64 -10.27
N ASN A 48 22.20 3.28 -10.94
CA ASN A 48 22.08 3.42 -12.39
C ASN A 48 22.26 4.88 -12.84
N LEU A 49 21.71 5.85 -12.10
CA LEU A 49 21.87 7.27 -12.41
C LEU A 49 23.32 7.73 -12.25
N CYS A 50 24.01 7.32 -11.18
CA CYS A 50 25.42 7.64 -10.98
C CYS A 50 26.33 7.01 -12.04
N ASN A 51 26.02 5.80 -12.50
CA ASN A 51 26.76 5.12 -13.55
C ASN A 51 26.55 5.78 -14.92
N LYS A 52 25.31 6.20 -15.21
CA LYS A 52 24.93 6.83 -16.48
C LYS A 52 25.46 8.27 -16.61
N TYR A 53 25.52 9.01 -15.49
CA TYR A 53 25.99 10.40 -15.49
C TYR A 53 27.04 10.65 -14.39
N PRO A 54 28.31 10.30 -14.61
CA PRO A 54 29.37 10.49 -13.62
C PRO A 54 29.53 11.94 -13.14
N ILE A 55 29.22 12.91 -14.02
CA ILE A 55 29.32 14.35 -13.77
C ILE A 55 28.41 14.81 -12.63
N ILE A 56 27.24 14.17 -12.44
CA ILE A 56 26.31 14.54 -11.37
C ILE A 56 26.51 13.73 -10.09
N THR A 57 27.29 12.65 -10.13
CA THR A 57 27.45 11.71 -9.02
C THR A 57 27.87 12.39 -7.72
N ASP A 58 28.81 13.34 -7.76
CA ASP A 58 29.27 14.04 -6.56
C ASP A 58 28.17 14.88 -5.91
N TYR A 59 27.45 15.65 -6.73
CA TYR A 59 26.31 16.45 -6.27
C TYR A 59 25.16 15.55 -5.78
N TYR A 60 24.86 14.49 -6.52
CA TYR A 60 23.79 13.55 -6.19
C TYR A 60 24.06 12.87 -4.85
N THR A 61 25.22 12.24 -4.69
CA THR A 61 25.57 11.49 -3.47
C THR A 61 25.69 12.39 -2.23
N LYS A 62 26.37 13.54 -2.34
CA LYS A 62 26.60 14.43 -1.20
C LYS A 62 25.39 15.24 -0.76
N ARG A 63 24.51 15.64 -1.70
CA ARG A 63 23.40 16.56 -1.41
C ARG A 63 22.02 16.01 -1.71
N LEU A 64 21.86 15.30 -2.81
CA LEU A 64 20.53 14.93 -3.30
C LEU A 64 20.02 13.60 -2.72
N LYS A 65 20.87 12.57 -2.67
CA LYS A 65 20.52 11.20 -2.26
C LYS A 65 19.92 11.17 -0.87
N ASN A 66 20.57 11.80 0.12
CA ASN A 66 20.05 11.85 1.50
C ASN A 66 18.73 12.63 1.61
N ARG A 67 18.58 13.72 0.86
CA ARG A 67 17.33 14.51 0.85
C ARG A 67 16.19 13.71 0.22
N LEU A 68 16.43 13.09 -0.93
CA LEU A 68 15.46 12.22 -1.58
C LEU A 68 15.11 11.02 -0.70
N PHE A 69 16.10 10.40 -0.07
CA PHE A 69 15.86 9.32 0.87
C PHE A 69 15.00 9.78 2.06
N HIS A 70 15.30 10.92 2.68
CA HIS A 70 14.53 11.42 3.82
C HIS A 70 13.14 11.94 3.48
N HIS A 71 12.93 12.51 2.30
CA HIS A 71 11.64 13.13 1.94
C HIS A 71 10.75 12.23 1.08
N VAL A 72 11.32 11.24 0.40
CA VAL A 72 10.58 10.35 -0.50
C VAL A 72 10.52 8.94 0.10
N ASN A 73 11.65 8.38 0.55
CA ASN A 73 11.72 6.98 0.99
C ASN A 73 11.40 6.77 2.48
N ARG A 74 11.87 7.66 3.35
CA ARG A 74 11.66 7.57 4.81
C ARG A 74 10.18 7.68 5.20
N PRO A 75 9.34 8.55 4.59
CA PRO A 75 7.91 8.57 4.88
C PRO A 75 7.21 7.27 4.48
N LEU A 76 7.71 6.57 3.43
CA LEU A 76 7.21 5.26 3.01
C LEU A 76 7.57 4.14 4.00
N LYS A 77 8.60 4.33 4.84
CA LYS A 77 9.04 3.39 5.87
C LYS A 77 8.53 3.70 7.27
N ASN A 78 8.31 4.97 7.60
CA ASN A 78 8.12 5.46 8.96
C ASN A 78 6.66 5.83 9.32
N SER A 79 5.66 5.35 8.58
CA SER A 79 4.27 5.35 9.05
C SER A 79 4.07 4.28 10.14
N SER A 80 4.82 4.44 11.23
CA SER A 80 4.78 3.58 12.41
C SER A 80 3.35 3.48 12.94
N ASN A 81 2.93 2.23 13.13
CA ASN A 81 1.72 1.70 13.76
C ASN A 81 0.41 1.68 12.95
N PRO A 82 0.05 0.48 12.48
CA PRO A 82 -1.30 -0.05 12.60
C PRO A 82 -1.24 -1.39 13.35
N ASP A 83 -0.69 -1.36 14.55
CA ASP A 83 -0.68 -2.56 15.36
C ASP A 83 -2.11 -2.88 15.79
N ARG A 84 -2.50 -4.14 15.50
CA ARG A 84 -3.69 -4.88 15.96
C ARG A 84 -5.02 -4.63 15.24
N LEU A 85 -5.33 -5.63 14.40
CA LEU A 85 -6.66 -6.19 14.11
C LEU A 85 -7.66 -5.20 13.47
N TRP A 86 -8.17 -5.55 12.30
CA TRP A 86 -9.27 -4.84 11.64
C TRP A 86 -10.52 -4.87 12.53
N THR A 87 -10.70 -3.83 13.34
CA THR A 87 -11.85 -3.62 14.24
C THR A 87 -12.69 -2.45 13.74
N ASN A 88 -13.87 -2.21 14.34
CA ASN A 88 -14.70 -1.03 14.02
C ASN A 88 -13.91 0.28 14.15
N ASN A 89 -12.96 0.34 15.10
CA ASN A 89 -12.05 1.48 15.24
C ASN A 89 -11.21 1.76 13.99
N ASN A 90 -10.88 0.75 13.18
CA ASN A 90 -10.10 0.98 11.95
C ASN A 90 -10.99 1.57 10.84
N CYS A 91 -12.26 1.16 10.79
CA CYS A 91 -13.24 1.79 9.90
C CYS A 91 -13.52 3.24 10.33
N GLU A 92 -13.64 3.49 11.63
CA GLU A 92 -13.79 4.85 12.18
C GLU A 92 -12.53 5.69 12.01
N SER A 93 -11.34 5.11 12.19
CA SER A 93 -10.06 5.79 11.98
C SER A 93 -9.81 6.09 10.50
N MET A 94 -10.21 5.20 9.59
CA MET A 94 -10.15 5.46 8.16
C MET A 94 -11.19 6.50 7.75
N ASN A 95 -12.42 6.43 8.27
CA ASN A 95 -13.40 7.51 8.12
C ASN A 95 -12.89 8.84 8.68
N HIS A 96 -12.18 8.82 9.80
CA HIS A 96 -11.56 10.00 10.40
C HIS A 96 -10.43 10.56 9.51
N ARG A 97 -9.58 9.70 8.96
CA ARG A 97 -8.56 10.10 7.96
C ARG A 97 -9.20 10.66 6.70
N PHE A 98 -10.28 10.05 6.20
CA PHE A 98 -11.04 10.58 5.07
C PHE A 98 -11.66 11.94 5.39
N LYS A 99 -12.24 12.09 6.57
CA LYS A 99 -12.79 13.35 7.06
C LYS A 99 -11.73 14.44 7.17
N ILE A 100 -10.54 14.14 7.70
CA ILE A 100 -9.40 15.07 7.74
C ILE A 100 -8.93 15.39 6.31
N ALA A 101 -8.73 14.39 5.46
CA ALA A 101 -8.23 14.59 4.09
C ALA A 101 -9.22 15.34 3.16
N THR A 102 -10.47 15.47 3.58
CA THR A 102 -11.52 16.22 2.87
C THR A 102 -11.91 17.50 3.59
N ASP A 103 -11.24 17.87 4.69
CA ASP A 103 -11.63 18.99 5.57
C ASP A 103 -13.13 18.98 5.94
N TRP A 104 -13.73 17.79 6.02
CA TRP A 104 -15.18 17.62 6.19
C TRP A 104 -16.06 18.31 5.12
N LYS A 105 -15.49 18.75 3.99
CA LYS A 105 -16.24 19.41 2.93
C LYS A 105 -16.77 18.40 1.92
N PRO A 106 -18.04 18.51 1.49
CA PRO A 106 -18.54 17.70 0.38
C PRO A 106 -17.65 17.95 -0.85
N GLN A 107 -17.06 16.88 -1.36
CA GLN A 107 -16.23 16.91 -2.56
C GLN A 107 -17.10 16.59 -3.78
N ILE A 108 -16.70 17.10 -4.94
CA ILE A 108 -17.32 16.68 -6.19
C ILE A 108 -16.97 15.19 -6.39
N LEU A 109 -17.96 14.36 -6.75
CA LEU A 109 -17.83 12.90 -6.80
C LEU A 109 -16.54 12.39 -7.51
N PRO A 110 -16.09 12.98 -8.65
CA PRO A 110 -14.85 12.56 -9.29
C PRO A 110 -13.61 12.76 -8.42
N GLU A 111 -13.52 13.88 -7.70
CA GLU A 111 -12.39 14.18 -6.80
C GLU A 111 -12.37 13.22 -5.61
N LEU A 112 -13.55 12.88 -5.08
CA LEU A 112 -13.68 11.89 -4.03
C LEU A 112 -13.21 10.50 -4.52
N LEU A 113 -13.61 10.09 -5.72
CA LEU A 113 -13.19 8.84 -6.33
C LEU A 113 -11.67 8.79 -6.51
N THR A 114 -11.04 9.88 -6.97
CA THR A 114 -9.57 9.94 -7.08
C THR A 114 -8.89 9.79 -5.73
N LYS A 115 -9.39 10.48 -4.68
CA LYS A 115 -8.82 10.38 -3.33
C LYS A 115 -8.96 8.98 -2.73
N ILE A 116 -10.11 8.33 -2.91
CA ILE A 116 -10.32 6.94 -2.47
C ILE A 116 -9.38 6.01 -3.23
N PHE A 117 -9.27 6.18 -4.54
CA PHE A 117 -8.37 5.39 -5.37
C PHE A 117 -6.92 5.52 -4.89
N ASP A 118 -6.44 6.74 -4.64
CA ASP A 118 -5.08 6.99 -4.15
C ASP A 118 -4.82 6.33 -2.79
N ILE A 119 -5.77 6.44 -1.86
CA ILE A 119 -5.67 5.79 -0.55
C ILE A 119 -5.65 4.26 -0.68
N THR A 120 -6.54 3.68 -1.48
CA THR A 120 -6.54 2.22 -1.71
C THR A 120 -5.26 1.74 -2.38
N LYS A 121 -4.72 2.52 -3.33
CA LYS A 121 -3.44 2.23 -3.99
C LYS A 121 -2.30 2.15 -2.98
N LEU A 122 -2.23 3.08 -2.02
CA LEU A 122 -1.24 3.03 -0.94
C LEU A 122 -1.35 1.76 -0.10
N HIS A 123 -2.58 1.35 0.26
CA HIS A 123 -2.79 0.10 0.99
C HIS A 123 -2.30 -1.12 0.21
N PHE A 124 -2.57 -1.20 -1.10
CA PHE A 124 -2.08 -2.30 -1.93
C PHE A 124 -0.56 -2.33 -2.06
N ILE A 125 0.09 -1.15 -2.11
CA ILE A 125 1.54 -1.03 -2.07
C ILE A 125 2.08 -1.57 -0.75
N ASP A 126 1.50 -1.20 0.39
CA ASP A 126 1.95 -1.69 1.69
C ASP A 126 1.73 -3.21 1.85
N ILE A 127 0.64 -3.77 1.31
CA ILE A 127 0.46 -5.23 1.27
C ILE A 127 1.59 -5.88 0.46
N ARG A 128 1.96 -5.30 -0.68
CA ARG A 128 3.07 -5.81 -1.50
C ARG A 128 4.40 -5.75 -0.73
N ARG A 129 4.62 -4.69 0.06
CA ARG A 129 5.81 -4.51 0.89
C ARG A 129 5.91 -5.52 2.02
N SER A 130 4.77 -5.90 2.61
CA SER A 130 4.73 -6.91 3.67
C SER A 130 5.31 -8.26 3.26
N ILE A 131 5.23 -8.60 1.96
CA ILE A 131 5.75 -9.86 1.39
C ILE A 131 7.25 -10.02 1.63
N TYR A 132 7.99 -8.92 1.73
CA TYR A 132 9.43 -8.94 2.02
C TYR A 132 9.79 -8.20 3.30
N GLY A 133 8.82 -8.03 4.21
CA GLY A 133 9.06 -7.47 5.54
C GLY A 133 9.38 -5.99 5.55
N GLN A 134 8.82 -5.22 4.61
CA GLN A 134 8.86 -3.76 4.65
C GLN A 134 7.45 -3.16 4.70
N GLY A 135 7.36 -1.88 5.06
CA GLY A 135 6.10 -1.16 5.13
C GLY A 135 5.39 -1.33 6.47
N ASN A 136 4.11 -0.98 6.50
CA ASN A 136 3.31 -0.89 7.73
C ASN A 136 2.58 -2.19 8.10
N TYR A 137 2.61 -3.17 7.20
CA TYR A 137 1.91 -4.43 7.38
C TYR A 137 2.91 -5.56 7.54
N GLU A 138 2.58 -6.48 8.44
CA GLU A 138 3.30 -7.74 8.61
C GLU A 138 2.45 -8.90 8.07
N LEU A 139 3.12 -9.90 7.50
CA LEU A 139 2.44 -11.13 7.11
C LEU A 139 2.03 -11.88 8.38
N SER A 140 0.75 -12.27 8.44
CA SER A 140 0.28 -13.22 9.44
C SER A 140 0.95 -14.59 9.23
N GLU A 141 1.08 -15.39 10.30
CA GLU A 141 1.66 -16.74 10.28
C GLU A 141 1.10 -17.62 9.13
N LEU A 142 -0.19 -17.49 8.80
CA LEU A 142 -0.84 -18.23 7.71
C LEU A 142 -0.28 -17.91 6.32
N PHE A 143 0.28 -16.71 6.15
CA PHE A 143 0.86 -16.21 4.92
C PHE A 143 2.38 -16.19 4.97
N GLN A 144 3.01 -16.64 6.05
CA GLN A 144 4.47 -16.63 6.23
C GLN A 144 5.21 -17.41 5.13
N LYS A 145 4.57 -18.43 4.56
CA LYS A 145 5.10 -19.18 3.40
C LYS A 145 5.32 -18.35 2.13
N PHE A 146 4.68 -17.18 2.04
CA PHE A 146 4.87 -16.25 0.93
C PHE A 146 5.96 -15.22 1.20
N TYR A 147 6.49 -15.19 2.43
CA TYR A 147 7.56 -14.30 2.78
C TYR A 147 8.77 -14.55 1.88
N THR A 148 9.30 -13.47 1.33
CA THR A 148 10.51 -13.48 0.50
C THR A 148 11.52 -12.55 1.12
N SER A 149 12.74 -13.02 1.37
CA SER A 149 13.80 -12.14 1.89
C SER A 149 13.97 -10.89 1.00
N PRO A 150 14.21 -9.68 1.56
CA PRO A 150 14.43 -8.46 0.80
C PRO A 150 15.48 -8.62 -0.31
N TYR A 151 16.53 -9.39 -0.05
CA TYR A 151 17.59 -9.66 -1.03
C TYR A 151 17.04 -10.40 -2.26
N ILE A 152 16.30 -11.49 -2.02
CA ILE A 152 15.68 -12.29 -3.08
C ILE A 152 14.63 -11.45 -3.81
N TRP A 153 13.86 -10.63 -3.09
CA TRP A 153 12.89 -9.72 -3.69
C TRP A 153 13.54 -8.74 -4.67
N GLY A 154 14.71 -8.19 -4.33
CA GLY A 154 15.48 -7.31 -5.21
C GLY A 154 15.86 -7.96 -6.54
N THR A 155 16.18 -9.25 -6.54
CA THR A 155 16.58 -10.01 -7.74
C THR A 155 15.41 -10.37 -8.67
N LYS A 156 14.17 -10.26 -8.21
CA LYS A 156 12.98 -10.65 -8.99
C LYS A 156 12.61 -9.60 -10.02
N THR A 157 12.19 -10.05 -11.19
CA THR A 157 11.59 -9.19 -12.21
C THR A 157 10.26 -8.60 -11.72
N PRO A 158 9.81 -7.45 -12.26
CA PRO A 158 8.52 -6.87 -11.89
C PRO A 158 7.34 -7.83 -12.10
N GLU A 159 7.38 -8.63 -13.16
CA GLU A 159 6.37 -9.65 -13.46
C GLU A 159 6.33 -10.77 -12.42
N GLU A 160 7.48 -11.21 -11.93
CA GLU A 160 7.57 -12.21 -10.86
C GLU A 160 7.06 -11.67 -9.54
N LYS A 161 7.39 -10.42 -9.22
CA LYS A 161 6.86 -9.72 -8.04
C LYS A 161 5.33 -9.62 -8.11
N ASP A 162 4.77 -9.29 -9.27
CA ASP A 162 3.32 -9.25 -9.51
C ASP A 162 2.67 -10.63 -9.38
N LYS A 163 3.31 -11.68 -9.90
CA LYS A 163 2.82 -13.06 -9.75
C LYS A 163 2.77 -13.49 -8.28
N LEU A 164 3.80 -13.20 -7.50
CA LEU A 164 3.81 -13.48 -6.06
C LEU A 164 2.72 -12.70 -5.33
N TYR A 165 2.59 -11.42 -5.63
CA TYR A 165 1.56 -10.57 -5.06
C TYR A 165 0.14 -11.09 -5.35
N LYS A 166 -0.15 -11.46 -6.60
CA LYS A 166 -1.43 -12.09 -6.99
C LYS A 166 -1.67 -13.41 -6.28
N LYS A 167 -0.62 -14.23 -6.06
CA LYS A 167 -0.73 -15.49 -5.30
C LYS A 167 -1.13 -15.24 -3.85
N VAL A 168 -0.59 -14.20 -3.21
CA VAL A 168 -0.96 -13.81 -1.85
C VAL A 168 -2.43 -13.40 -1.79
N LEU A 169 -2.88 -12.53 -2.70
CA LEU A 169 -4.28 -12.07 -2.75
C LEU A 169 -5.28 -13.20 -3.08
N ALA A 170 -4.87 -14.14 -3.94
CA ALA A 170 -5.70 -15.28 -4.33
C ALA A 170 -5.70 -16.41 -3.29
N HIS A 171 -4.80 -16.38 -2.30
CA HIS A 171 -4.69 -17.44 -1.31
C HIS A 171 -5.92 -17.43 -0.39
N LYS A 172 -6.82 -18.38 -0.61
CA LYS A 172 -7.92 -18.67 0.32
C LYS A 172 -7.35 -19.39 1.55
N THR A 173 -7.40 -18.75 2.71
CA THR A 173 -7.15 -19.46 3.97
C THR A 173 -8.20 -20.55 4.14
N LEU A 174 -7.81 -21.70 4.70
CA LEU A 174 -8.64 -22.91 4.85
C LEU A 174 -9.85 -22.74 5.82
N THR A 175 -10.25 -21.50 6.11
CA THR A 175 -11.32 -21.11 7.04
C THR A 175 -12.74 -21.34 6.51
N ASP A 176 -12.90 -21.91 5.30
CA ASP A 176 -14.22 -22.25 4.78
C ASP A 176 -14.90 -23.37 5.60
N LYS A 177 -14.15 -24.07 6.46
CA LYS A 177 -14.65 -25.11 7.38
C LYS A 177 -14.61 -24.74 8.86
N MET A 178 -13.83 -23.75 9.28
CA MET A 178 -13.62 -23.38 10.69
C MET A 178 -13.42 -21.86 10.81
N ILE A 179 -14.21 -21.22 11.67
CA ILE A 179 -14.13 -19.82 12.08
C ILE A 179 -13.34 -19.76 13.38
N PHE A 180 -12.33 -18.91 13.41
CA PHE A 180 -11.49 -18.69 14.59
C PHE A 180 -11.87 -17.38 15.26
N SER A 181 -11.89 -17.33 16.59
CA SER A 181 -11.96 -16.05 17.31
C SER A 181 -10.69 -15.23 17.06
N SER A 182 -10.80 -13.91 17.23
CA SER A 182 -9.68 -12.97 17.03
C SER A 182 -8.45 -13.25 17.91
N ASN A 183 -8.61 -14.02 18.98
CA ASN A 183 -7.54 -14.45 19.89
C ASN A 183 -7.10 -15.92 19.67
N GLY A 184 -7.62 -16.60 18.65
CA GLY A 184 -7.26 -17.98 18.29
C GLY A 184 -7.71 -19.07 19.29
N LYS A 185 -8.31 -18.69 20.43
CA LYS A 185 -8.68 -19.63 21.49
C LYS A 185 -9.98 -20.38 21.22
N LEU A 186 -10.86 -19.81 20.39
CA LEU A 186 -12.14 -20.41 20.05
C LEU A 186 -12.12 -20.82 18.58
N VAL A 187 -12.37 -22.09 18.32
CA VAL A 187 -12.49 -22.64 16.97
C VAL A 187 -13.90 -23.19 16.83
N ILE A 188 -14.68 -22.60 15.93
CA ILE A 188 -16.04 -23.04 15.64
C ILE A 188 -16.06 -23.55 14.21
N PRO A 189 -16.56 -24.77 13.92
CA PRO A 189 -16.76 -25.20 12.55
C PRO A 189 -17.69 -24.23 11.80
N ASN A 190 -17.27 -23.79 10.61
CA ASN A 190 -18.05 -22.98 9.68
C ASN A 190 -19.16 -23.84 9.08
N VAL A 191 -20.23 -24.04 9.86
CA VAL A 191 -21.43 -24.75 9.41
C VAL A 191 -22.22 -23.84 8.48
N LYS A 192 -22.16 -24.11 7.17
CA LYS A 192 -23.01 -23.49 6.13
C LYS A 192 -24.53 -23.66 6.38
N ARG A 193 -24.93 -24.45 7.39
CA ARG A 193 -26.31 -24.73 7.76
C ARG A 193 -26.51 -24.32 9.22
N LEU A 194 -27.45 -23.41 9.47
CA LEU A 194 -28.00 -23.18 10.81
C LEU A 194 -28.35 -24.54 11.43
N ALA A 195 -27.74 -24.85 12.57
CA ALA A 195 -28.05 -26.05 13.33
C ALA A 195 -29.57 -26.07 13.60
N ARG A 196 -30.24 -27.16 13.23
CA ARG A 196 -31.63 -27.38 13.61
C ARG A 196 -31.63 -27.71 15.09
N LYS A 197 -32.49 -27.04 15.88
CA LYS A 197 -32.68 -27.42 17.28
C LYS A 197 -33.24 -28.86 17.33
N PRO A 198 -32.93 -29.66 18.36
CA PRO A 198 -33.57 -30.95 18.56
C PRO A 198 -35.10 -30.81 18.47
N GLY A 199 -35.75 -31.62 17.61
CA GLY A 199 -37.20 -31.55 17.33
C GLY A 199 -37.63 -30.61 16.20
N GLN A 200 -36.74 -29.81 15.62
CA GLN A 200 -37.09 -28.86 14.58
C GLN A 200 -37.17 -29.51 13.19
N ARG A 201 -38.40 -29.81 12.73
CA ARG A 201 -38.66 -30.45 11.42
C ARG A 201 -38.41 -29.53 10.21
N HIS A 202 -38.67 -28.22 10.34
CA HIS A 202 -38.53 -27.25 9.25
C HIS A 202 -37.66 -26.04 9.64
N ARG A 203 -37.05 -25.39 8.63
CA ARG A 203 -36.26 -24.17 8.84
C ARG A 203 -37.15 -23.07 9.45
N PRO A 204 -36.64 -22.27 10.39
CA PRO A 204 -37.36 -21.09 10.82
C PRO A 204 -37.37 -20.13 9.64
N LYS A 205 -38.55 -19.86 9.07
CA LYS A 205 -38.71 -18.72 8.15
C LYS A 205 -38.59 -17.48 9.03
N SER A 206 -37.62 -16.61 8.75
CA SER A 206 -37.61 -15.28 9.36
C SER A 206 -38.95 -14.63 9.04
N ALA A 207 -39.63 -14.12 10.06
CA ALA A 207 -40.80 -13.29 9.84
C ALA A 207 -40.36 -12.10 8.99
N ALA A 208 -40.94 -11.91 7.82
CA ALA A 208 -40.73 -10.70 7.04
C ALA A 208 -41.15 -9.53 7.92
N ALA A 209 -40.23 -8.62 8.21
CA ALA A 209 -40.56 -7.38 8.89
C ALA A 209 -41.52 -6.61 7.99
N ARG A 210 -42.80 -6.58 8.35
CA ARG A 210 -43.79 -5.71 7.71
C ARG A 210 -43.44 -4.29 8.11
N THR A 211 -43.02 -3.47 7.15
CA THR A 211 -43.04 -2.02 7.29
C THR A 211 -44.48 -1.62 7.61
N MET A 212 -44.72 -1.15 8.83
CA MET A 212 -46.00 -0.55 9.19
C MET A 212 -46.23 0.65 8.25
N PRO A 213 -47.40 0.78 7.60
CA PRO A 213 -47.69 1.97 6.83
C PRO A 213 -47.59 3.17 7.76
N ARG A 214 -46.82 4.19 7.36
CA ARG A 214 -46.77 5.47 8.07
C ARG A 214 -48.20 5.99 8.14
N PHE A 215 -48.72 6.15 9.36
CA PHE A 215 -49.95 6.88 9.58
C PHE A 215 -49.73 8.31 9.08
N ALA A 216 -50.42 8.68 8.01
CA ALA A 216 -50.54 10.06 7.60
C ALA A 216 -51.53 10.74 8.55
N LYS A 217 -51.03 11.70 9.34
CA LYS A 217 -51.77 12.83 9.87
C LYS A 217 -50.84 14.04 9.89
#